data_AF-A0A967BLB4-F1
#
_entry.id   AF-A0A967BLB4-F1
#
_cell.length_a   1.000
_cell.length_b   1.000
_cell.length_c   1.000
_cell.angle_alpha   90.00
_cell.angle_beta   90.00
_cell.angle_gamma   90.00
#
_symmetry.space_group_name_H-M   'P 1'
#
loop_
_entity.id
_entity.type
_entity.pdbx_description
1 polymer ?
#
loop_
_entity_poly.entity_id
_entity_poly.type
_entity_poly.pdbx_seq_one_letter_code
_entity_poly.pdbx_strand_id
1 'polypeptide(L)'
;DDDLLKLKSLEAALGKSDGFTGWWQLFLEYVGKFIIIGVILSFFFTFLLVYRKDTFLNSRIVLLISILFASTIALAYIFYVRLNFSEYLIPVVVTAITLTVLFDARIGFMGITTIVLLIGMMIGNNIDFIIVMLFMSSIAMYNVRQLRTRSQLFKTIFLLLGASILAVSAIGLFKNESWGEMRIDLMYLFIVSVLAPIIA
;
A
#
# COMPACT_ATOMS: atom_id res chain seq x y z
N ASP A 1 29.95 35.89 -28.57
CA ASP A 1 30.45 35.78 -27.19
C ASP A 1 29.60 36.51 -26.15
N ASP A 2 29.15 37.75 -26.41
CA ASP A 2 28.28 38.48 -25.46
C ASP A 2 26.92 37.82 -25.20
N ASP A 3 26.28 37.22 -26.20
CA ASP A 3 24.97 36.56 -26.02
C ASP A 3 25.05 35.31 -25.15
N LEU A 4 26.19 34.59 -25.18
CA LEU A 4 26.44 33.42 -24.32
C LEU A 4 26.64 33.83 -22.85
N LEU A 5 27.27 34.98 -22.62
CA LEU A 5 27.43 35.55 -21.28
C LEU A 5 26.08 36.06 -20.74
N LYS A 6 25.21 36.57 -21.62
CA LYS A 6 23.86 37.02 -21.29
C LYS A 6 22.94 35.85 -20.94
N LEU A 7 23.01 34.75 -21.69
CA LEU A 7 22.26 33.52 -21.39
C LEU A 7 22.74 32.87 -20.08
N LYS A 8 24.06 32.77 -19.85
CA LYS A 8 24.62 32.26 -18.59
C LYS A 8 24.25 33.12 -17.38
N SER A 9 24.21 34.45 -17.55
CA SER A 9 23.80 35.35 -16.46
C SER A 9 22.28 35.32 -16.21
N LEU A 10 21.47 35.04 -17.24
CA LEU A 10 20.04 34.77 -17.09
C LEU A 10 19.78 33.42 -16.38
N GLU A 11 20.47 32.35 -16.77
CA GLU A 11 20.40 31.05 -16.08
C GLU A 11 20.87 31.16 -14.62
N ALA A 12 21.92 31.93 -14.35
CA ALA A 12 22.41 32.17 -12.99
C ALA A 12 21.46 33.04 -12.13
N ALA A 13 20.70 33.94 -12.76
CA ALA A 13 19.67 34.73 -12.09
C ALA A 13 18.38 33.92 -11.86
N LEU A 14 17.98 33.08 -12.81
CA LEU A 14 16.85 32.16 -12.70
C LEU A 14 17.12 31.06 -11.66
N GLY A 15 18.32 30.45 -11.65
CA GLY A 15 18.71 29.45 -10.67
C GLY A 15 18.82 29.96 -9.23
N LYS A 16 18.96 31.28 -9.02
CA LYS A 16 18.94 31.90 -7.68
C LYS A 16 17.54 32.30 -7.21
N SER A 17 16.59 32.49 -8.11
CA SER A 17 15.19 32.79 -7.75
C SER A 17 14.34 31.54 -7.52
N ASP A 18 14.77 30.37 -8.02
CA ASP A 18 14.09 29.08 -7.83
C ASP A 18 14.42 28.37 -6.50
N GLY A 19 15.49 28.77 -5.81
CA GLY A 19 15.86 28.18 -4.53
C GLY A 19 14.76 28.37 -3.49
N PHE A 20 14.37 29.61 -3.22
CA PHE A 20 13.42 29.93 -2.14
C PHE A 20 11.98 29.52 -2.45
N THR A 21 11.54 29.66 -3.71
CA THR A 21 10.23 29.18 -4.18
C THR A 21 10.18 27.65 -4.19
N GLY A 22 11.27 26.97 -4.56
CA GLY A 22 11.39 25.52 -4.50
C GLY A 22 11.33 24.97 -3.07
N TRP A 23 12.06 25.58 -2.12
CA TRP A 23 11.98 25.19 -0.70
C TRP A 23 10.57 25.37 -0.11
N TRP A 24 9.85 26.45 -0.50
CA TRP A 24 8.45 26.63 -0.12
C TRP A 24 7.48 25.68 -0.77
N GLN A 25 7.65 25.34 -2.04
CA GLN A 25 6.83 24.33 -2.70
C GLN A 25 7.06 22.95 -2.10
N LEU A 26 8.31 22.56 -1.85
CA LEU A 26 8.64 21.30 -1.17
C LEU A 26 8.05 21.25 0.23
N PHE A 27 8.18 22.33 1.02
CA PHE A 27 7.60 22.39 2.35
C PHE A 27 6.07 22.25 2.31
N LEU A 28 5.39 22.96 1.41
CA LEU A 28 3.94 22.86 1.22
C LEU A 28 3.52 21.45 0.79
N GLU A 29 4.28 20.80 -0.09
CA GLU A 29 4.03 19.43 -0.53
C GLU A 29 4.16 18.43 0.64
N TYR A 30 5.21 18.54 1.45
CA TYR A 30 5.40 17.71 2.64
C TYR A 30 4.31 17.91 3.69
N VAL A 31 3.91 19.16 3.94
CA VAL A 31 2.81 19.49 4.85
C VAL A 31 1.49 18.90 4.34
N GLY A 32 1.21 19.02 3.03
CA GLY A 32 0.05 18.41 2.40
C GLY A 32 0.01 16.89 2.59
N LYS A 33 1.14 16.20 2.31
CA LYS A 33 1.27 14.75 2.54
C LYS A 33 1.05 14.39 4.01
N PHE A 34 1.64 15.15 4.94
CA PHE A 34 1.47 14.92 6.39
C PHE A 34 0.00 15.06 6.84
N ILE A 35 -0.70 16.08 6.36
CA ILE A 35 -2.13 16.28 6.66
C ILE A 35 -2.95 15.10 6.15
N ILE A 36 -2.74 14.66 4.91
CA ILE A 36 -3.52 13.55 4.34
C ILE A 36 -3.23 12.24 5.07
N ILE A 37 -1.96 11.94 5.39
CA ILE A 37 -1.60 10.78 6.21
C ILE A 37 -2.30 10.84 7.58
N GLY A 38 -2.31 12.03 8.21
CA GLY A 38 -3.02 12.27 9.46
C GLY A 38 -4.52 12.00 9.35
N VAL A 39 -5.17 12.45 8.26
CA VAL A 39 -6.58 12.19 7.99
C VAL A 39 -6.84 10.69 7.84
N ILE A 40 -6.06 9.98 7.01
CA ILE A 40 -6.22 8.54 6.79
C ILE A 40 -6.05 7.75 8.10
N LEU A 41 -5.01 8.06 8.88
CA LEU A 41 -4.80 7.44 10.19
C LEU A 41 -5.91 7.78 11.19
N SER A 42 -6.43 9.01 11.15
CA SER A 42 -7.52 9.43 12.05
C SER A 42 -8.79 8.59 11.84
N PHE A 43 -9.09 8.19 10.60
CA PHE A 43 -10.21 7.28 10.31
C PHE A 43 -10.03 5.94 11.02
N PHE A 44 -8.82 5.37 10.98
CA PHE A 44 -8.52 4.11 11.64
C PHE A 44 -8.59 4.20 13.17
N PHE A 45 -7.99 5.22 13.76
CA PHE A 45 -8.04 5.43 15.22
C PHE A 45 -9.45 5.73 15.72
N THR A 46 -10.22 6.55 14.98
CA THR A 46 -11.62 6.81 15.29
C THR A 46 -12.44 5.52 15.23
N PHE A 47 -12.19 4.67 14.24
CA PHE A 47 -12.83 3.36 14.16
C PHE A 47 -12.53 2.49 15.39
N LEU A 48 -11.25 2.39 15.81
CA LEU A 48 -10.88 1.64 17.01
C LEU A 48 -11.58 2.19 18.27
N LEU A 49 -11.64 3.52 18.41
CA LEU A 49 -12.29 4.19 19.53
C LEU A 49 -13.81 3.96 19.59
N VAL A 50 -14.49 3.91 18.45
CA VAL A 50 -15.95 3.75 18.40
C VAL A 50 -16.36 2.29 18.55
N TYR A 51 -15.72 1.39 17.79
CA TYR A 51 -16.18 0.00 17.65
C TYR A 51 -15.47 -0.99 18.57
N ARG A 52 -14.30 -0.64 19.13
CA ARG A 52 -13.50 -1.56 19.95
C ARG A 52 -12.67 -0.85 21.01
N LYS A 53 -13.34 -0.09 21.90
CA LYS A 53 -12.74 0.63 23.03
C LYS A 53 -11.77 -0.24 23.85
N ASP A 54 -12.11 -1.50 24.11
CA ASP A 54 -11.26 -2.42 24.87
C ASP A 54 -9.93 -2.73 24.17
N THR A 55 -9.93 -2.77 22.83
CA THR A 55 -8.72 -2.97 22.02
C THR A 55 -7.85 -1.70 22.00
N PHE A 56 -8.48 -0.52 22.04
CA PHE A 56 -7.78 0.77 22.12
C PHE A 56 -7.20 1.06 23.53
N LEU A 57 -7.92 0.68 24.59
CA LEU A 57 -7.49 0.93 25.97
C LEU A 57 -6.27 0.08 26.39
N ASN A 58 -6.02 -1.02 25.69
CA ASN A 58 -4.84 -1.84 25.94
C ASN A 58 -3.65 -1.33 25.12
N SER A 59 -2.73 -0.60 25.78
CA SER A 59 -1.54 -0.04 25.15
C SER A 59 -0.69 -1.09 24.42
N ARG A 60 -0.65 -2.35 24.89
CA ARG A 60 0.13 -3.42 24.21
C ARG A 60 -0.46 -3.77 22.85
N ILE A 61 -1.79 -3.81 22.75
CA ILE A 61 -2.46 -4.14 21.48
C ILE A 61 -2.31 -2.99 20.48
N VAL A 62 -2.50 -1.75 20.93
CA VAL A 62 -2.28 -0.57 20.07
C VAL A 62 -0.83 -0.56 19.55
N LEU A 63 0.14 -0.83 20.43
CA LEU A 63 1.55 -0.91 20.06
C LEU A 63 1.80 -2.01 19.01
N LEU A 64 1.20 -3.19 19.15
CA LEU A 64 1.28 -4.27 18.15
C LEU A 64 0.73 -3.84 16.79
N ILE A 65 -0.44 -3.19 16.76
CA ILE A 65 -1.03 -2.67 15.52
C ILE A 65 -0.11 -1.62 14.90
N SER A 66 0.42 -0.69 15.70
CA SER A 66 1.35 0.33 15.23
C SER A 66 2.64 -0.27 14.66
N ILE A 67 3.21 -1.31 15.30
CA ILE A 67 4.38 -2.03 14.77
C ILE A 67 4.04 -2.70 13.44
N LEU A 68 2.89 -3.38 13.35
CA LEU A 68 2.48 -4.01 12.09
C LEU A 68 2.36 -2.98 10.97
N PHE A 69 1.65 -1.87 11.20
CA PHE A 69 1.54 -0.77 10.24
C PHE A 69 2.91 -0.22 9.84
N ALA A 70 3.76 0.11 10.81
CA ALA A 70 5.10 0.63 10.56
C ALA A 70 5.95 -0.36 9.76
N SER A 71 5.88 -1.66 10.09
CA SER A 71 6.62 -2.70 9.39
C SER A 71 6.16 -2.86 7.93
N THR A 72 4.85 -2.83 7.67
CA THR A 72 4.32 -2.96 6.32
C THR A 72 4.65 -1.75 5.46
N ILE A 73 4.56 -0.54 6.02
CA ILE A 73 4.93 0.70 5.31
C ILE A 73 6.45 0.74 5.06
N ALA A 74 7.27 0.32 6.04
CA ALA A 74 8.72 0.23 5.87
C ALA A 74 9.11 -0.78 4.78
N LEU A 75 8.45 -1.95 4.75
CA LEU A 75 8.63 -2.92 3.68
C LEU A 75 8.21 -2.34 2.33
N ALA A 76 7.05 -1.70 2.25
CA ALA A 76 6.60 -1.04 1.03
C ALA A 76 7.62 -0.02 0.52
N TYR A 77 8.19 0.79 1.43
CA TYR A 77 9.22 1.76 1.08
C TYR A 77 10.50 1.09 0.55
N ILE A 78 10.97 0.03 1.18
CA ILE A 78 12.16 -0.71 0.73
C ILE A 78 11.93 -1.34 -0.64
N PHE A 79 10.80 -2.03 -0.84
CA PHE A 79 10.50 -2.73 -2.08
C PHE A 79 10.31 -1.76 -3.25
N TYR A 80 9.60 -0.65 -3.02
CA TYR A 80 9.32 0.33 -4.07
C TYR A 80 10.51 1.25 -4.34
N VAL A 81 11.02 1.94 -3.32
CA VAL A 81 12.03 3.00 -3.50
C VAL A 81 13.44 2.44 -3.68
N ARG A 82 13.78 1.33 -3.00
CA ARG A 82 15.15 0.80 -3.01
C ARG A 82 15.38 -0.21 -4.12
N LEU A 83 14.36 -1.02 -4.43
CA LEU A 83 14.51 -2.19 -5.31
C LEU A 83 13.83 -2.00 -6.68
N ASN A 84 13.06 -0.91 -6.88
CA ASN A 84 12.28 -0.66 -8.11
C ASN A 84 11.48 -1.89 -8.55
N PHE A 85 11.03 -2.71 -7.60
CA PHE A 85 10.15 -3.83 -7.90
C PHE A 85 8.73 -3.34 -8.18
N SER A 86 7.94 -4.15 -8.88
CA SER A 86 6.53 -3.86 -9.11
C SER A 86 5.81 -3.62 -7.78
N GLU A 87 4.95 -2.61 -7.77
CA GLU A 87 4.07 -2.23 -6.67
C GLU A 87 3.28 -3.41 -6.11
N TYR A 88 2.95 -4.39 -6.95
CA TYR A 88 2.17 -5.57 -6.58
C TYR A 88 2.91 -6.60 -5.73
N LEU A 89 4.24 -6.49 -5.58
CA LEU A 89 5.03 -7.42 -4.76
C LEU A 89 4.94 -7.10 -3.25
N ILE A 90 4.44 -5.92 -2.88
CA ILE A 90 4.38 -5.48 -1.49
C ILE A 90 3.49 -6.47 -0.69
N PRO A 91 3.95 -6.97 0.47
CA PRO A 91 3.24 -8.00 1.25
C PRO A 91 2.04 -7.44 2.06
N VAL A 92 1.21 -6.64 1.40
CA VAL A 92 -0.04 -6.08 1.94
C VAL A 92 -1.00 -7.21 2.32
N VAL A 93 -1.17 -8.20 1.43
CA VAL A 93 -2.07 -9.34 1.68
C VAL A 93 -1.65 -10.12 2.93
N VAL A 94 -0.34 -10.30 3.15
CA VAL A 94 0.19 -10.94 4.38
C VAL A 94 -0.29 -10.18 5.62
N THR A 95 -0.13 -8.86 5.60
CA THR A 95 -0.55 -7.97 6.69
C THR A 95 -2.06 -8.07 6.94
N ALA A 96 -2.87 -8.18 5.88
CA ALA A 96 -4.32 -8.33 5.99
C ALA A 96 -4.71 -9.62 6.72
N ILE A 97 -4.04 -10.72 6.38
CA ILE A 97 -4.22 -12.04 7.00
C ILE A 97 -3.81 -11.94 8.48
N THR A 98 -2.61 -11.45 8.78
CA THR A 98 -2.09 -11.33 10.15
C THR A 98 -2.98 -10.45 11.03
N LEU A 99 -3.40 -9.27 10.55
CA LEU A 99 -4.32 -8.40 11.30
C LEU A 99 -5.66 -9.08 11.59
N THR A 100 -6.18 -9.83 10.63
CA THR A 100 -7.46 -10.55 10.77
C THR A 100 -7.38 -11.68 11.78
N VAL A 101 -6.28 -12.44 11.79
CA VAL A 101 -6.04 -13.51 12.77
C VAL A 101 -5.89 -12.95 14.18
N LEU A 102 -5.15 -11.84 14.34
CA LEU A 102 -4.86 -11.26 15.65
C LEU A 102 -6.04 -10.49 16.27
N PHE A 103 -6.81 -9.75 15.45
CA PHE A 103 -7.72 -8.70 15.97
C PHE A 103 -9.17 -8.80 15.49
N ASP A 104 -9.55 -9.84 14.73
CA ASP A 104 -10.85 -10.02 14.05
C ASP A 104 -10.92 -9.31 12.68
N ALA A 105 -11.76 -9.84 11.79
CA ALA A 105 -11.89 -9.41 10.39
C ALA A 105 -12.34 -7.94 10.25
N ARG A 106 -13.09 -7.43 11.23
CA ARG A 106 -13.53 -6.01 11.24
C ARG A 106 -12.35 -5.05 11.40
N ILE A 107 -11.42 -5.36 12.32
CA ILE A 107 -10.19 -4.57 12.48
C ILE A 107 -9.27 -4.82 11.29
N GLY A 108 -9.12 -6.08 10.85
CA GLY A 108 -8.31 -6.43 9.68
C GLY A 108 -8.70 -5.63 8.43
N PHE A 109 -9.98 -5.55 8.12
CA PHE A 109 -10.48 -4.83 6.96
C PHE A 109 -10.26 -3.32 7.04
N MET A 110 -10.56 -2.69 8.18
CA MET A 110 -10.30 -1.26 8.36
C MET A 110 -8.81 -0.94 8.36
N GLY A 111 -8.00 -1.82 8.97
CA GLY A 111 -6.56 -1.67 9.03
C GLY A 111 -5.92 -1.78 7.65
N ILE A 112 -6.30 -2.79 6.88
CA ILE A 112 -5.76 -2.95 5.54
C ILE A 112 -6.19 -1.84 4.59
N THR A 113 -7.44 -1.36 4.72
CA THR A 113 -7.91 -0.20 3.94
C THR A 113 -7.03 1.02 4.19
N THR A 114 -6.70 1.26 5.46
CA THR A 114 -5.82 2.36 5.86
C THR A 114 -4.41 2.17 5.27
N ILE A 115 -3.82 0.98 5.43
CA ILE A 115 -2.48 0.66 4.91
C ILE A 115 -2.41 0.81 3.38
N VAL A 116 -3.40 0.27 2.67
CA VAL A 116 -3.44 0.32 1.20
C VAL A 116 -3.56 1.76 0.70
N LEU A 117 -4.37 2.60 1.34
CA LEU A 117 -4.46 4.02 0.99
C LEU A 117 -3.13 4.74 1.21
N LEU A 118 -2.46 4.49 2.34
CA LEU A 118 -1.15 5.09 2.62
C LEU A 118 -0.08 4.65 1.61
N ILE A 119 -0.02 3.37 1.28
CA ILE A 119 0.95 2.83 0.32
C ILE A 119 0.61 3.29 -1.10
N GLY A 120 -0.66 3.30 -1.49
CA GLY A 120 -1.10 3.79 -2.80
C GLY A 120 -0.72 5.26 -3.01
N MET A 121 -0.85 6.09 -1.98
CA MET A 121 -0.33 7.46 -1.99
C MET A 121 1.19 7.52 -2.14
N MET A 122 1.92 6.65 -1.44
CA MET A 122 3.39 6.59 -1.49
C MET A 122 3.92 6.22 -2.89
N ILE A 123 3.20 5.38 -3.62
CA ILE A 123 3.56 4.89 -4.97
C ILE A 123 3.20 5.90 -6.09
N GLY A 124 2.73 7.10 -5.73
CA GLY A 124 2.32 8.12 -6.70
C GLY A 124 0.81 8.12 -6.97
N ASN A 125 0.01 7.77 -5.96
CA ASN A 125 -1.46 7.74 -6.01
C ASN A 125 -2.01 6.73 -7.04
N ASN A 126 -1.41 5.54 -7.09
CA ASN A 126 -1.84 4.48 -7.99
C ASN A 126 -3.17 3.85 -7.50
N ILE A 127 -4.26 4.17 -8.20
CA ILE A 127 -5.61 3.68 -7.87
C ILE A 127 -5.75 2.18 -8.20
N ASP A 128 -5.06 1.68 -9.21
CA ASP A 128 -5.11 0.27 -9.60
C ASP A 128 -4.57 -0.60 -8.48
N PHE A 129 -3.41 -0.23 -7.95
CA PHE A 129 -2.82 -0.88 -6.78
C PHE A 129 -3.81 -0.92 -5.61
N ILE A 130 -4.48 0.20 -5.33
CA ILE A 130 -5.47 0.30 -4.25
C ILE A 130 -6.61 -0.71 -4.47
N ILE A 131 -7.17 -0.75 -5.68
CA ILE A 131 -8.28 -1.64 -6.02
C ILE A 131 -7.86 -3.12 -5.92
N VAL A 132 -6.73 -3.49 -6.53
CA VAL A 132 -6.24 -4.88 -6.53
C VAL A 132 -5.95 -5.33 -5.10
N MET A 133 -5.22 -4.52 -4.33
CA MET A 133 -4.83 -4.91 -2.97
C MET A 133 -6.02 -5.00 -2.03
N LEU A 134 -7.00 -4.10 -2.13
CA LEU A 134 -8.25 -4.21 -1.37
C LEU A 134 -9.02 -5.47 -1.73
N PHE A 135 -9.13 -5.78 -3.03
CA PHE A 135 -9.85 -6.97 -3.49
C PHE A 135 -9.17 -8.26 -3.02
N MET A 136 -7.86 -8.39 -3.23
CA MET A 136 -7.08 -9.56 -2.81
C MET A 136 -7.09 -9.74 -1.29
N SER A 137 -6.90 -8.65 -0.55
CA SER A 137 -6.94 -8.68 0.91
C SER A 137 -8.32 -9.11 1.41
N SER A 138 -9.41 -8.65 0.79
CA SER A 138 -10.77 -9.04 1.16
C SER A 138 -10.99 -10.55 1.02
N ILE A 139 -10.53 -11.14 -0.09
CA ILE A 139 -10.62 -12.58 -0.33
C ILE A 139 -9.76 -13.36 0.65
N ALA A 140 -8.55 -12.86 0.95
CA ALA A 140 -7.65 -13.47 1.93
C ALA A 140 -8.28 -13.52 3.32
N MET A 141 -8.79 -12.39 3.81
CA MET A 141 -9.38 -12.24 5.14
C MET A 141 -10.60 -13.15 5.33
N TYR A 142 -11.45 -13.29 4.30
CA TYR A 142 -12.62 -14.16 4.36
C TYR A 142 -12.25 -15.64 4.53
N ASN A 143 -11.22 -16.11 3.84
CA ASN A 143 -10.81 -17.52 3.88
C ASN A 143 -10.04 -17.88 5.15
N VAL A 144 -9.21 -16.96 5.64
CA VAL A 144 -8.34 -17.18 6.80
C VAL A 144 -9.12 -17.42 8.09
N ARG A 145 -10.33 -16.86 8.19
CA ARG A 145 -11.21 -17.04 9.35
C ARG A 145 -11.52 -18.51 9.66
N GLN A 146 -11.34 -19.41 8.70
CA GLN A 146 -11.62 -20.84 8.86
C GLN A 146 -10.38 -21.71 9.00
N LEU A 147 -9.15 -21.18 8.96
CA LEU A 147 -7.90 -21.95 8.99
C LEU A 147 -7.72 -22.71 10.31
N ARG A 148 -8.21 -23.94 10.37
CA ARG A 148 -7.89 -24.93 11.40
C ARG A 148 -7.08 -26.10 10.84
N THR A 149 -6.98 -26.25 9.51
CA THR A 149 -6.40 -27.43 8.86
C THR A 149 -5.51 -27.10 7.65
N ARG A 150 -4.52 -27.95 7.37
CA ARG A 150 -3.57 -27.81 6.24
C ARG A 150 -4.24 -27.70 4.87
N SER A 151 -5.40 -28.33 4.68
CA SER A 151 -6.17 -28.27 3.42
C SER A 151 -6.69 -26.86 3.10
N GLN A 152 -6.99 -26.07 4.12
CA GLN A 152 -7.54 -24.72 3.93
C GLN A 152 -6.48 -23.69 3.51
N LEU A 153 -5.19 -23.95 3.79
CA LEU A 153 -4.08 -23.15 3.26
C LEU A 153 -4.05 -23.24 1.73
N PHE A 154 -4.10 -24.45 1.18
CA PHE A 154 -4.16 -24.66 -0.27
C PHE A 154 -5.39 -23.99 -0.89
N LYS A 155 -6.56 -24.10 -0.25
CA LYS A 155 -7.78 -23.41 -0.71
C LYS A 155 -7.58 -21.89 -0.80
N THR A 156 -6.94 -21.29 0.19
CA THR A 156 -6.66 -19.85 0.19
C THR A 156 -5.72 -19.46 -0.95
N ILE A 157 -4.67 -20.24 -1.20
CA ILE A 157 -3.74 -20.01 -2.33
C ILE A 157 -4.51 -20.04 -3.65
N PHE A 158 -5.33 -21.07 -3.91
CA PHE A 158 -6.10 -21.16 -5.16
C PHE A 158 -7.07 -19.98 -5.35
N LEU A 159 -7.73 -19.54 -4.27
CA LEU A 159 -8.62 -18.37 -4.31
C LEU A 159 -7.87 -17.07 -4.60
N LEU A 160 -6.68 -16.88 -4.02
CA LEU A 160 -5.87 -15.69 -4.29
C LEU A 160 -5.28 -15.68 -5.71
N LEU A 161 -4.90 -16.85 -6.24
CA LEU A 161 -4.50 -16.99 -7.64
C LEU A 161 -5.67 -16.66 -8.59
N GLY A 162 -6.87 -17.17 -8.30
CA GLY A 162 -8.06 -16.81 -9.07
C GLY A 162 -8.39 -15.31 -9.00
N ALA A 163 -8.28 -14.73 -7.80
CA ALA A 163 -8.52 -13.31 -7.56
C ALA A 163 -7.55 -12.40 -8.33
N SER A 164 -6.27 -12.76 -8.37
CA SER A 164 -5.25 -11.99 -9.10
C SER A 164 -5.46 -12.06 -10.61
N ILE A 165 -5.83 -13.22 -11.17
CA ILE A 165 -6.22 -13.34 -12.58
C ILE A 165 -7.38 -12.41 -12.89
N LEU A 166 -8.44 -12.46 -12.08
CA LEU A 166 -9.63 -11.62 -12.28
C LEU A 166 -9.30 -10.13 -12.16
N ALA A 167 -8.53 -9.73 -11.16
CA ALA A 167 -8.20 -8.33 -10.91
C ALA A 167 -7.35 -7.72 -12.04
N VAL A 168 -6.28 -8.41 -12.46
CA VAL A 168 -5.43 -7.92 -13.55
C VAL A 168 -6.16 -7.96 -14.89
N SER A 169 -6.97 -9.00 -15.13
CA SER A 169 -7.78 -9.06 -16.36
C SER A 169 -8.78 -7.90 -16.41
N ALA A 170 -9.42 -7.55 -15.29
CA ALA A 170 -10.33 -6.42 -15.21
C ALA A 170 -9.62 -5.08 -15.50
N ILE A 171 -8.44 -4.86 -14.91
CA ILE A 171 -7.65 -3.63 -15.13
C ILE A 171 -7.12 -3.57 -16.56
N GLY A 172 -6.54 -4.67 -17.06
CA GLY A 172 -6.00 -4.72 -18.41
C GLY A 172 -7.07 -4.48 -19.48
N LEU A 173 -8.29 -4.99 -19.28
CA LEU A 173 -9.44 -4.68 -20.14
C LEU A 173 -9.90 -3.22 -19.99
N PHE A 174 -9.89 -2.67 -18.78
CA PHE A 174 -10.30 -1.29 -18.52
C PHE A 174 -9.34 -0.26 -19.11
N LYS A 175 -8.03 -0.51 -19.03
CA LYS A 175 -6.96 0.37 -19.51
C LYS A 175 -6.49 0.05 -20.92
N ASN A 176 -6.97 -1.04 -21.52
CA ASN A 176 -6.50 -1.56 -22.80
C ASN A 176 -4.97 -1.76 -22.82
N GLU A 177 -4.45 -2.33 -21.74
CA GLU A 177 -3.02 -2.58 -21.55
C GLU A 177 -2.50 -3.71 -22.43
N SER A 178 -1.19 -3.71 -22.64
CA SER A 178 -0.54 -4.77 -23.41
C SER A 178 -0.56 -6.09 -22.63
N TRP A 179 -0.71 -7.21 -23.36
CA TRP A 179 -0.56 -8.55 -22.78
C TRP A 179 0.82 -8.78 -22.13
N GLY A 180 1.83 -7.95 -22.46
CA GLY A 180 3.15 -7.99 -21.86
C GLY A 180 3.14 -7.54 -20.41
N GLU A 181 2.61 -6.35 -20.15
CA GLU A 181 2.57 -5.71 -18.82
C GLU A 181 1.67 -6.48 -17.86
N MET A 182 0.48 -6.88 -18.32
CA MET A 182 -0.45 -7.71 -17.52
C MET A 182 0.20 -9.00 -17.01
N ARG A 183 1.05 -9.65 -17.81
CA ARG A 183 1.74 -10.89 -17.38
C ARG A 183 2.74 -10.63 -16.26
N ILE A 184 3.44 -9.51 -16.30
CA ILE A 184 4.42 -9.15 -15.27
C ILE A 184 3.71 -8.92 -13.94
N ASP A 185 2.62 -8.17 -13.93
CA ASP A 185 1.83 -7.93 -12.72
C ASP A 185 1.20 -9.21 -12.17
N LEU A 186 0.69 -10.08 -13.06
CA LEU A 186 0.21 -11.40 -12.66
C LEU A 186 1.29 -12.26 -12.00
N MET A 187 2.52 -12.26 -12.52
CA MET A 187 3.62 -13.02 -11.93
C MET A 187 3.92 -12.55 -10.50
N TYR A 188 3.98 -11.24 -10.27
CA TYR A 188 4.20 -10.69 -8.92
C TYR A 188 3.05 -11.02 -7.97
N LEU A 189 1.80 -10.87 -8.43
CA LEU A 189 0.63 -11.21 -7.63
C LEU A 189 0.53 -12.71 -7.32
N PHE A 190 0.99 -13.58 -8.21
CA PHE A 190 1.03 -15.02 -7.97
C PHE A 190 2.01 -15.38 -6.87
N ILE A 191 3.21 -14.76 -6.90
CA ILE A 191 4.20 -14.92 -5.84
C ILE A 191 3.58 -14.51 -4.49
N VAL A 192 2.94 -13.34 -4.43
CA VAL A 192 2.28 -12.87 -3.20
C VAL A 192 1.14 -13.81 -2.78
N SER A 193 0.34 -14.31 -3.71
CA SER A 193 -0.80 -15.20 -3.45
C SER A 193 -0.38 -16.53 -2.81
N VAL A 194 0.78 -17.06 -3.21
CA VAL A 194 1.35 -18.29 -2.64
C VAL A 194 2.04 -18.01 -1.31
N LEU A 195 2.85 -16.94 -1.24
CA LEU A 195 3.63 -16.63 -0.05
C LEU A 195 2.75 -16.14 1.11
N ALA A 196 1.68 -15.40 0.84
CA ALA A 196 0.93 -14.75 1.91
C ALA A 196 0.31 -15.71 2.93
N PRO A 197 -0.37 -16.80 2.53
CA PRO A 197 -0.90 -17.77 3.50
C PRO A 197 0.17 -18.60 4.21
N ILE A 198 1.42 -18.63 3.70
CA ILE A 198 2.52 -19.40 4.29
C ILE A 198 3.26 -18.58 5.35
N ILE A 199 3.41 -17.28 5.11
CA ILE A 199 4.17 -16.35 5.97
C ILE A 199 3.30 -15.82 7.12
N ALA A 200 2.01 -15.60 6.88
CA ALA A 200 1.09 -14.99 7.85
C ALA A 200 0.73 -15.92 9.01
#